data_AF-A0AAN7DTT7-F1
#
_entry.id   AF-A0AAN7DTT7-F1
#
_cell.length_a   1.000
_cell.length_b   1.000
_cell.length_c   1.000
_cell.angle_alpha   90.00
_cell.angle_beta   90.00
_cell.angle_gamma   90.00
#
_symmetry.space_group_name_H-M   'P 1'
#
loop_
_entity.id
_entity.type
_entity.pdbx_description
1 polymer ?
#
loop_
_entity_poly.entity_id
_entity_poly.type
_entity_poly.pdbx_seq_one_letter_code
_entity_poly.pdbx_strand_id
1 'polypeptide(L)'
;MQSTRLFAPATGLFRGLARNHTQTSAISISGQRYFSNTFHAKNEDSTKTPEAVEAAGEESVQEEEEAEPVKLSRRRRRFHEWANGNGSKYSRPAKGTTNYLGTSNPFPNNPLFQPRTPLSDARRQEIYDAFISDPEQWSVRKLATQFGISLKRVEAILTLKAQEKEMEMNGVALQKKFNKGMEQLMGVDQALDTLKEPLIDIFPAVGKPKFKTLKEDASFTPKDAADVLGRIPFKDLERRVIASEQAEFTLPTPSAPLDSSVVNNKTTKRSKFVIVDTSS
;
A
#
# COMPACT_ATOMS: atom_id res chain seq x y z
N MET A 1 -32.56 60.93 -16.15
CA MET A 1 -33.20 60.17 -17.25
C MET A 1 -32.19 60.00 -18.37
N GLN A 2 -31.71 58.78 -18.60
CA GLN A 2 -31.63 58.12 -19.90
C GLN A 2 -30.85 56.81 -19.70
N SER A 3 -31.47 55.75 -20.19
CA SER A 3 -31.13 54.34 -20.02
C SER A 3 -30.58 53.84 -21.34
N THR A 4 -29.53 53.02 -21.33
CA THR A 4 -29.25 52.06 -22.40
C THR A 4 -28.31 50.91 -21.96
N ARG A 5 -28.94 49.73 -21.80
CA ARG A 5 -28.57 48.37 -22.30
C ARG A 5 -27.12 47.88 -22.06
N LEU A 6 -26.87 46.93 -21.14
CA LEU A 6 -27.06 45.47 -21.23
C LEU A 6 -26.64 44.84 -22.58
N PHE A 7 -25.50 44.14 -22.59
CA PHE A 7 -25.20 43.04 -23.51
C PHE A 7 -24.52 41.88 -22.76
N ALA A 8 -25.09 40.70 -22.97
CA ALA A 8 -24.75 39.42 -22.39
C ALA A 8 -23.67 38.69 -23.24
N PRO A 9 -23.12 37.53 -22.79
CA PRO A 9 -21.88 36.96 -23.29
C PRO A 9 -22.07 36.14 -24.57
N ALA A 10 -21.07 36.20 -25.45
CA ALA A 10 -21.02 35.45 -26.71
C ALA A 10 -20.67 33.98 -26.47
N THR A 11 -21.65 33.11 -26.71
CA THR A 11 -21.47 31.68 -26.98
C THR A 11 -21.19 31.48 -28.47
N GLY A 12 -20.09 30.81 -28.83
CA GLY A 12 -19.82 30.27 -30.17
C GLY A 12 -18.97 29.00 -30.05
N LEU A 13 -19.56 27.82 -30.25
CA LEU A 13 -19.58 27.07 -31.52
C LEU A 13 -18.19 26.60 -31.98
N PHE A 14 -17.70 25.50 -31.38
CA PHE A 14 -16.81 24.56 -32.06
C PHE A 14 -17.43 23.17 -32.04
N ARG A 15 -18.02 22.79 -33.17
CA ARG A 15 -18.55 21.46 -33.46
C ARG A 15 -17.45 20.70 -34.19
N GLY A 16 -16.60 20.00 -33.43
CA GLY A 16 -15.57 19.10 -33.97
C GLY A 16 -16.00 17.65 -33.81
N LEU A 17 -16.28 16.98 -34.93
CA LEU A 17 -16.56 15.54 -35.00
C LEU A 17 -15.29 14.75 -34.67
N ALA A 18 -15.26 14.06 -33.53
CA ALA A 18 -14.28 13.01 -33.24
C ALA A 18 -15.03 11.68 -33.03
N ARG A 19 -15.10 10.86 -34.08
CA ARG A 19 -15.49 9.45 -33.98
C ARG A 19 -14.28 8.66 -33.49
N ASN A 20 -14.27 8.28 -32.21
CA ASN A 20 -13.32 7.30 -31.70
C ASN A 20 -13.88 5.90 -31.99
N HIS A 21 -13.30 5.20 -32.96
CA HIS A 21 -13.53 3.78 -33.18
C HIS A 21 -12.54 3.00 -32.31
N THR A 22 -12.99 2.54 -31.13
CA THR A 22 -12.22 1.63 -30.29
C THR A 22 -12.39 0.21 -30.84
N GLN A 23 -11.39 -0.29 -31.57
CA GLN A 23 -11.28 -1.72 -31.85
C GLN A 23 -10.69 -2.40 -30.62
N THR A 24 -11.54 -3.14 -29.90
CA THR A 24 -11.14 -4.07 -28.85
C THR A 24 -10.59 -5.33 -29.51
N SER A 25 -9.27 -5.44 -29.65
CA SER A 25 -8.63 -6.71 -29.96
C SER A 25 -8.48 -7.51 -28.66
N ALA A 26 -9.28 -8.57 -28.53
CA ALA A 26 -9.13 -9.54 -27.46
C ALA A 26 -7.93 -10.44 -27.76
N ILE A 27 -6.87 -10.34 -26.96
CA ILE A 27 -5.75 -11.27 -26.98
C ILE A 27 -6.14 -12.47 -26.10
N SER A 28 -6.55 -13.57 -26.72
CA SER A 28 -6.73 -14.86 -26.03
C SER A 28 -5.36 -15.46 -25.71
N ILE A 29 -4.94 -15.38 -24.45
CA ILE A 29 -3.83 -16.17 -23.91
C ILE A 29 -4.43 -17.37 -23.18
N SER A 30 -4.56 -18.50 -23.88
CA SER A 30 -4.96 -19.76 -23.26
C SER A 30 -3.77 -20.36 -22.48
N GLY A 31 -3.63 -19.96 -21.22
CA GLY A 31 -2.69 -20.56 -20.28
C GLY A 31 -3.44 -21.26 -19.17
N GLN A 32 -3.81 -22.53 -19.38
CA GLN A 32 -4.31 -23.40 -18.31
C GLN A 32 -3.15 -23.63 -17.31
N ARG A 33 -3.13 -22.89 -16.20
CA ARG A 33 -2.25 -23.17 -15.07
C ARG A 33 -2.96 -24.15 -14.15
N TYR A 34 -2.55 -25.41 -14.20
CA TYR A 34 -2.98 -26.42 -13.24
C TYR A 34 -2.37 -26.07 -11.87
N PHE A 35 -3.22 -25.62 -10.93
CA PHE A 35 -2.89 -25.57 -9.52
C PHE A 35 -3.21 -26.94 -8.92
N SER A 36 -2.19 -27.71 -8.54
CA SER A 36 -2.38 -28.96 -7.79
C SER A 36 -2.38 -28.67 -6.29
N ASN A 37 -3.58 -28.53 -5.71
CA ASN A 37 -3.76 -28.55 -4.28
C ASN A 37 -3.87 -30.01 -3.83
N THR A 38 -2.82 -30.54 -3.22
CA THR A 38 -2.89 -31.83 -2.51
C THR A 38 -3.47 -31.57 -1.12
N PHE A 39 -4.79 -31.72 -1.00
CA PHE A 39 -5.50 -31.74 0.28
C PHE A 39 -5.36 -33.15 0.87
N HIS A 40 -4.62 -33.29 1.98
CA HIS A 40 -4.64 -34.52 2.76
C HIS A 40 -5.95 -34.54 3.56
N ALA A 41 -6.90 -35.38 3.14
CA ALA A 41 -8.03 -35.76 3.98
C ALA A 41 -7.47 -36.56 5.17
N LYS A 42 -7.69 -36.03 6.37
CA LYS A 42 -7.46 -36.71 7.64
C LYS A 42 -8.67 -37.64 7.81
N ASN A 43 -8.46 -38.95 7.80
CA ASN A 43 -9.50 -39.91 8.15
C ASN A 43 -9.77 -39.79 9.66
N GLU A 44 -10.94 -39.28 10.04
CA GLU A 44 -11.46 -39.36 11.40
C GLU A 44 -12.55 -40.45 11.41
N ASP A 45 -12.19 -41.66 11.84
CA ASP A 45 -13.17 -42.67 12.24
C ASP A 45 -13.31 -42.62 13.77
N SER A 46 -14.37 -42.00 14.25
CA SER A 46 -14.78 -42.04 15.65
C SER A 46 -15.49 -43.36 15.95
N THR A 47 -14.87 -44.11 16.84
CA THR A 47 -15.21 -45.45 17.35
C THR A 47 -16.62 -45.52 17.97
N LYS A 48 -17.41 -46.50 17.54
CA LYS A 48 -18.57 -47.02 18.29
C LYS A 48 -18.08 -47.88 19.45
N THR A 49 -18.58 -47.62 20.66
CA THR A 49 -18.52 -48.53 21.81
C THR A 49 -19.18 -49.87 21.51
N PRO A 50 -18.61 -50.97 22.05
CA PRO A 50 -19.45 -51.95 22.74
C PRO A 50 -18.89 -52.38 24.11
N GLU A 51 -19.84 -52.70 24.99
CA GLU A 51 -19.67 -53.32 26.30
C GLU A 51 -19.06 -54.74 26.23
N ALA A 52 -18.51 -55.14 27.38
CA ALA A 52 -17.78 -56.34 27.73
C ALA A 52 -18.40 -57.69 27.34
N VAL A 53 -17.57 -58.63 26.88
CA VAL A 53 -17.56 -60.05 27.29
C VAL A 53 -16.13 -60.61 27.15
N GLU A 54 -15.76 -61.50 28.08
CA GLU A 54 -14.42 -62.00 28.39
C GLU A 54 -13.73 -62.96 27.38
N ALA A 55 -12.41 -63.08 27.62
CA ALA A 55 -11.60 -64.31 27.65
C ALA A 55 -10.83 -64.78 26.40
N ALA A 56 -9.57 -65.16 26.71
CA ALA A 56 -8.64 -66.04 26.00
C ALA A 56 -7.66 -65.41 24.99
N GLY A 57 -6.39 -65.37 25.40
CA GLY A 57 -5.23 -65.88 24.65
C GLY A 57 -4.82 -65.19 23.36
N GLU A 58 -3.72 -64.45 23.42
CA GLU A 58 -2.51 -64.58 22.58
C GLU A 58 -1.70 -63.28 22.65
N GLU A 59 -0.46 -63.39 23.14
CA GLU A 59 0.54 -62.33 23.04
C GLU A 59 0.81 -62.06 21.55
N SER A 60 0.23 -60.99 21.02
CA SER A 60 0.68 -60.38 19.78
C SER A 60 1.53 -59.17 20.15
N VAL A 61 2.84 -59.33 19.95
CA VAL A 61 3.78 -58.22 19.84
C VAL A 61 3.25 -57.33 18.72
N GLN A 62 2.66 -56.19 19.08
CA GLN A 62 2.39 -55.12 18.14
C GLN A 62 3.74 -54.52 17.77
N GLU A 63 4.36 -55.06 16.72
CA GLU A 63 5.36 -54.31 15.96
C GLU A 63 4.73 -52.97 15.62
N GLU A 64 5.28 -51.89 16.18
CA GLU A 64 5.08 -50.55 15.66
C GLU A 64 5.51 -50.62 14.20
N GLU A 65 4.55 -50.76 13.27
CA GLU A 65 4.81 -50.53 11.86
C GLU A 65 5.38 -49.11 11.77
N GLU A 66 6.70 -49.02 11.66
CA GLU A 66 7.40 -47.82 11.23
C GLU A 66 6.74 -47.41 9.91
N ALA A 67 5.79 -46.48 9.99
CA ALA A 67 5.08 -45.96 8.85
C ALA A 67 6.14 -45.51 7.84
N GLU A 68 6.28 -46.25 6.73
CA GLU A 68 7.37 -46.02 5.78
C GLU A 68 7.41 -44.52 5.44
N PRO A 69 8.59 -43.88 5.52
CA PRO A 69 8.67 -42.44 5.35
C PRO A 69 8.11 -42.10 3.97
N VAL A 70 6.99 -41.38 3.97
CA VAL A 70 6.28 -40.95 2.76
C VAL A 70 7.31 -40.43 1.77
N LYS A 71 7.50 -41.15 0.66
CA LYS A 71 8.59 -40.89 -0.31
C LYS A 71 8.40 -39.50 -0.89
N LEU A 72 9.09 -38.51 -0.31
CA LEU A 72 8.99 -37.12 -0.71
C LEU A 72 9.40 -36.98 -2.18
N SER A 73 8.62 -36.20 -2.94
CA SER A 73 8.96 -35.90 -4.32
C SER A 73 10.35 -35.25 -4.42
N ARG A 74 11.05 -35.45 -5.54
CA ARG A 74 12.36 -34.85 -5.80
C ARG A 74 12.37 -33.33 -5.60
N ARG A 75 11.27 -32.65 -5.93
CA ARG A 75 11.10 -31.20 -5.71
C ARG A 75 11.03 -30.85 -4.22
N ARG A 76 10.26 -31.61 -3.43
CA ARG A 76 10.19 -31.42 -1.97
C ARG A 76 11.54 -31.65 -1.30
N ARG A 77 12.27 -32.70 -1.70
CA ARG A 77 13.63 -32.96 -1.17
C ARG A 77 14.57 -31.78 -1.41
N ARG A 78 14.65 -31.28 -2.65
CA ARG A 78 15.46 -30.09 -2.99
C ARG A 78 15.05 -28.82 -2.24
N PHE A 79 13.75 -28.64 -2.02
CA PHE A 79 13.25 -27.55 -1.20
C PHE A 79 13.75 -27.65 0.25
N HIS A 80 13.65 -28.83 0.87
CA HIS A 80 14.15 -29.04 2.24
C HIS A 80 15.67 -28.91 2.32
N GLU A 81 16.43 -29.40 1.33
CA GLU A 81 17.88 -29.17 1.22
C GLU A 81 18.21 -27.67 1.24
N TRP A 82 17.48 -26.87 0.46
CA TRP A 82 17.67 -25.41 0.45
C TRP A 82 17.22 -24.75 1.76
N ALA A 83 16.04 -25.11 2.27
CA ALA A 83 15.46 -24.53 3.48
C ALA A 83 16.33 -24.78 4.72
N ASN A 84 16.95 -25.96 4.80
CA ASN A 84 17.87 -26.32 5.89
C ASN A 84 19.28 -25.74 5.66
N GLY A 85 19.69 -25.55 4.40
CA GLY A 85 20.95 -24.89 4.03
C GLY A 85 20.83 -23.38 3.99
N ASN A 86 20.93 -22.78 2.80
CA ASN A 86 20.93 -21.33 2.58
C ASN A 86 19.64 -20.62 3.02
N GLY A 87 18.51 -21.32 3.08
CA GLY A 87 17.21 -20.78 3.47
C GLY A 87 17.03 -20.66 4.98
N SER A 88 17.88 -21.31 5.78
CA SER A 88 17.75 -21.37 7.24
C SER A 88 17.78 -19.99 7.90
N LYS A 89 18.53 -19.04 7.32
CA LYS A 89 18.59 -17.63 7.76
C LYS A 89 17.25 -16.90 7.70
N TYR A 90 16.30 -17.38 6.90
CA TYR A 90 14.97 -16.77 6.76
C TYR A 90 13.91 -17.47 7.63
N SER A 91 14.27 -18.54 8.34
CA SER A 91 13.34 -19.24 9.24
C SER A 91 12.89 -18.36 10.40
N ARG A 92 13.78 -17.47 10.87
CA ARG A 92 13.48 -16.46 11.89
C ARG A 92 13.80 -15.06 11.36
N PRO A 93 13.01 -14.03 11.74
CA PRO A 93 13.28 -12.68 11.33
C PRO A 93 14.59 -12.17 11.95
N ALA A 94 15.37 -11.43 11.16
CA ALA A 94 16.49 -10.67 11.70
C ALA A 94 15.95 -9.52 12.56
N LYS A 95 16.57 -9.27 13.71
CA LYS A 95 16.15 -8.20 14.62
C LYS A 95 16.83 -6.90 14.21
N GLY A 96 16.04 -5.85 13.98
CA GLY A 96 16.54 -4.51 13.74
C GLY A 96 17.03 -4.25 12.31
N THR A 97 16.96 -5.25 11.41
CA THR A 97 17.33 -5.10 10.00
C THR A 97 16.37 -5.88 9.10
N THR A 98 16.25 -5.43 7.85
CA THR A 98 15.46 -6.12 6.83
C THR A 98 16.19 -7.37 6.33
N ASN A 99 15.62 -8.55 6.57
CA ASN A 99 16.17 -9.83 6.11
C ASN A 99 15.68 -10.18 4.70
N TYR A 100 16.13 -9.43 3.70
CA TYR A 100 15.75 -9.63 2.30
C TYR A 100 16.49 -10.79 1.64
N LEU A 101 15.93 -11.31 0.54
CA LEU A 101 16.55 -12.38 -0.24
C LEU A 101 17.85 -11.92 -0.92
N GLY A 102 17.85 -10.70 -1.45
CA GLY A 102 19.04 -10.01 -1.93
C GLY A 102 19.76 -9.27 -0.79
N THR A 103 20.96 -8.75 -1.07
CA THR A 103 21.78 -8.04 -0.06
C THR A 103 21.06 -6.83 0.53
N SER A 104 20.34 -6.05 -0.29
CA SER A 104 19.65 -4.82 0.13
C SER A 104 18.23 -4.69 -0.43
N ASN A 105 17.78 -5.67 -1.22
CA ASN A 105 16.56 -5.60 -2.01
C ASN A 105 15.77 -6.91 -1.85
N PRO A 106 14.44 -6.82 -1.68
CA PRO A 106 13.59 -8.00 -1.43
C PRO A 106 13.52 -8.93 -2.63
N PHE A 107 13.62 -8.38 -3.85
CA PHE A 107 13.55 -9.14 -5.09
C PHE A 107 14.92 -9.11 -5.80
N PRO A 108 15.62 -10.25 -5.89
CA PRO A 108 16.94 -10.28 -6.53
C PRO A 108 16.87 -9.93 -8.02
N ASN A 109 15.75 -10.23 -8.69
CA ASN A 109 15.54 -9.95 -10.11
C ASN A 109 15.05 -8.52 -10.40
N ASN A 110 14.75 -7.72 -9.38
CA ASN A 110 14.29 -6.34 -9.55
C ASN A 110 15.15 -5.38 -8.70
N PRO A 111 16.25 -4.85 -9.24
CA PRO A 111 17.12 -3.92 -8.51
C PRO A 111 16.50 -2.53 -8.30
N LEU A 112 15.47 -2.15 -9.09
CA LEU A 112 14.81 -0.84 -8.99
C LEU A 112 13.91 -0.74 -7.76
N PHE A 113 13.41 -1.86 -7.25
CA PHE A 113 12.56 -1.88 -6.07
C PHE A 113 13.42 -1.95 -4.80
N GLN A 114 13.69 -0.79 -4.23
CA GLN A 114 14.42 -0.61 -2.97
C GLN A 114 13.47 0.01 -1.94
N PRO A 115 12.85 -0.81 -1.07
CA PRO A 115 11.93 -0.28 -0.07
C PRO A 115 12.69 0.61 0.92
N ARG A 116 12.17 1.82 1.13
CA ARG A 116 12.65 2.71 2.19
C ARG A 116 12.11 2.24 3.53
N THR A 117 12.85 2.50 4.60
CA THR A 117 12.39 2.22 5.96
C THR A 117 11.14 3.07 6.26
N PRO A 118 10.14 2.52 6.95
CA PRO A 118 8.99 3.30 7.38
C PRO A 118 9.36 4.24 8.52
N LEU A 119 8.53 5.25 8.76
CA LEU A 119 8.68 6.14 9.92
C LEU A 119 8.41 5.36 11.22
N SER A 120 9.07 5.72 12.33
CA SER A 120 8.76 5.12 13.65
C SER A 120 7.45 5.65 14.22
N ASP A 121 6.81 4.86 15.08
CA ASP A 121 5.60 5.27 15.77
C ASP A 121 5.84 6.45 16.70
N ALA A 122 6.98 6.45 17.39
CA ALA A 122 7.41 7.57 18.22
C ALA A 122 7.49 8.86 17.39
N ARG A 123 8.08 8.81 16.19
CA ARG A 123 8.20 9.98 15.32
C ARG A 123 6.85 10.41 14.74
N ARG A 124 5.96 9.47 14.43
CA ARG A 124 4.56 9.79 14.06
C ARG A 124 3.82 10.49 15.21
N GLN A 125 4.03 10.03 16.45
CA GLN A 125 3.44 10.62 17.64
C GLN A 125 3.96 12.05 17.87
N GLU A 126 5.27 12.28 17.74
CA GLU A 126 5.86 13.62 17.84
C GLU A 126 5.26 14.61 16.83
N ILE A 127 5.04 14.18 15.58
CA ILE A 127 4.39 15.01 14.54
C ILE A 127 2.96 15.37 14.96
N TYR A 128 2.21 14.41 15.49
CA TYR A 128 0.84 14.61 15.94
C TYR A 128 0.79 15.54 17.15
N ASP A 129 1.62 15.30 18.16
CA ASP A 129 1.66 16.10 19.38
C ASP A 129 2.05 17.55 19.10
N ALA A 130 3.00 17.79 18.19
CA ALA A 130 3.36 19.14 17.74
C ALA A 130 2.20 19.84 17.01
N PHE A 131 1.44 19.12 16.18
CA PHE A 131 0.29 19.70 15.50
C PHE A 131 -0.83 20.06 16.48
N ILE A 132 -1.10 19.20 17.47
CA ILE A 132 -2.13 19.40 18.48
C ILE A 132 -1.76 20.54 19.45
N SER A 133 -0.48 20.76 19.74
CA SER A 133 -0.07 21.84 20.64
C SER A 133 -0.43 23.22 20.08
N ASP A 134 -0.06 23.48 18.82
CA ASP A 134 -0.27 24.78 18.16
C ASP A 134 -0.52 24.59 16.65
N PRO A 135 -1.78 24.38 16.21
CA PRO A 135 -2.10 24.10 14.81
C PRO A 135 -1.71 25.21 13.83
N GLU A 136 -1.76 26.48 14.26
CA GLU A 136 -1.40 27.64 13.42
C GLU A 136 0.12 27.73 13.21
N GLN A 137 0.89 27.50 14.28
CA GLN A 137 2.34 27.58 14.24
C GLN A 137 2.97 26.34 13.60
N TRP A 138 2.36 25.17 13.81
CA TRP A 138 2.77 23.88 13.27
C TRP A 138 1.90 23.44 12.10
N SER A 139 1.80 24.29 11.08
CA SER A 139 1.15 23.92 9.81
C SER A 139 1.78 22.67 9.18
N VAL A 140 0.97 21.94 8.40
CA VAL A 140 1.40 20.73 7.65
C VAL A 140 2.67 20.98 6.85
N ARG A 141 2.80 22.16 6.22
CA ARG A 141 4.00 22.55 5.47
C ARG A 141 5.25 22.63 6.34
N LYS A 142 5.12 23.24 7.51
CA LYS A 142 6.27 23.43 8.41
C LYS A 142 6.73 22.09 8.97
N LEU A 143 5.78 21.24 9.37
CA LEU A 143 6.06 19.87 9.80
C LEU A 143 6.73 19.06 8.67
N ALA A 144 6.19 19.10 7.45
CA ALA A 144 6.79 18.46 6.28
C ALA A 144 8.26 18.93 6.06
N THR A 145 8.49 20.23 6.11
CA THR A 145 9.82 20.83 5.89
C THR A 145 10.80 20.47 7.01
N GLN A 146 10.37 20.48 8.27
CA GLN A 146 11.20 20.19 9.43
C GLN A 146 11.56 18.70 9.52
N PHE A 147 10.59 17.82 9.26
CA PHE A 147 10.76 16.37 9.38
C PHE A 147 11.28 15.72 8.09
N GLY A 148 11.32 16.46 6.97
CA GLY A 148 11.79 15.97 5.67
C GLY A 148 10.79 15.05 4.96
N ILE A 149 9.51 15.20 5.28
CA ILE A 149 8.40 14.33 4.85
C ILE A 149 7.51 15.09 3.85
N SER A 150 6.82 14.38 2.96
CA SER A 150 5.87 14.89 1.98
C SER A 150 4.61 15.41 2.66
N LEU A 151 3.98 16.41 2.06
CA LEU A 151 2.75 17.01 2.60
C LEU A 151 1.66 15.95 2.81
N LYS A 152 1.38 15.16 1.76
CA LYS A 152 0.40 14.06 1.81
C LYS A 152 0.69 13.01 2.88
N ARG A 153 1.97 12.70 3.15
CA ARG A 153 2.31 11.76 4.22
C ARG A 153 2.07 12.37 5.61
N VAL A 154 2.37 13.66 5.81
CA VAL A 154 2.05 14.33 7.09
C VAL A 154 0.54 14.35 7.32
N GLU A 155 -0.27 14.70 6.31
CA GLU A 155 -1.73 14.64 6.37
C GLU A 155 -2.23 13.24 6.77
N ALA A 156 -1.69 12.20 6.12
CA ALA A 156 -2.01 10.81 6.45
C ALA A 156 -1.61 10.42 7.87
N ILE A 157 -0.46 10.88 8.37
CA ILE A 157 -0.03 10.63 9.76
C ILE A 157 -1.01 11.27 10.74
N LEU A 158 -1.36 12.54 10.52
CA LEU A 158 -2.27 13.27 11.40
C LEU A 158 -3.66 12.64 11.44
N THR A 159 -4.20 12.27 10.28
CA THR A 159 -5.50 11.59 10.18
C THR A 159 -5.51 10.21 10.83
N LEU A 160 -4.50 9.37 10.56
CA LEU A 160 -4.41 8.03 11.16
C LEU A 160 -4.20 8.09 12.68
N LYS A 161 -3.43 9.07 13.19
CA LYS A 161 -3.23 9.26 14.63
C LYS A 161 -4.50 9.79 15.31
N ALA A 162 -5.24 10.69 14.67
CA ALA A 162 -6.54 11.12 15.17
C ALA A 162 -7.51 9.91 15.28
N GLN A 163 -7.55 9.06 14.25
CA GLN A 163 -8.36 7.84 14.26
C GLN A 163 -7.88 6.83 15.33
N GLU A 164 -6.56 6.70 15.54
CA GLU A 164 -5.99 5.88 16.61
C GLU A 164 -6.51 6.33 17.99
N LYS A 165 -6.52 7.64 18.25
CA LYS A 165 -7.06 8.22 19.49
C LYS A 165 -8.55 8.02 19.63
N GLU A 166 -9.31 8.14 18.56
CA GLU A 166 -10.74 7.83 18.56
C GLU A 166 -11.00 6.35 18.91
N MET A 167 -10.21 5.42 18.34
CA MET A 167 -10.30 4.00 18.70
C MET A 167 -9.95 3.74 20.17
N GLU A 168 -8.92 4.42 20.71
CA GLU A 168 -8.58 4.37 22.15
C GLU A 168 -9.76 4.85 23.00
N MET A 169 -10.40 5.96 22.62
CA MET A 169 -11.58 6.51 23.31
C MET A 169 -12.79 5.58 23.24
N ASN A 170 -12.98 4.91 22.10
CA ASN A 170 -14.04 3.91 21.91
C ASN A 170 -13.73 2.57 22.61
N GLY A 171 -12.60 2.44 23.31
CA GLY A 171 -12.23 1.26 24.07
C GLY A 171 -11.72 0.08 23.21
N VAL A 172 -11.37 0.33 21.94
CA VAL A 172 -10.82 -0.71 21.07
C VAL A 172 -9.36 -0.99 21.45
N ALA A 173 -9.03 -2.25 21.75
CA ALA A 173 -7.68 -2.65 22.13
C ALA A 173 -6.72 -2.62 20.92
N LEU A 174 -5.76 -1.69 20.92
CA LEU A 174 -4.78 -1.55 19.84
C LEU A 174 -3.64 -2.56 19.92
N GLN A 175 -3.23 -3.07 18.76
CA GLN A 175 -2.16 -4.07 18.62
C GLN A 175 -0.75 -3.46 18.68
N LYS A 176 -0.42 -2.74 19.75
CA LYS A 176 0.88 -2.03 19.90
C LYS A 176 2.10 -2.95 19.83
N LYS A 177 1.99 -4.18 20.36
CA LYS A 177 3.07 -5.19 20.31
C LYS A 177 3.39 -5.64 18.89
N PHE A 178 2.35 -5.80 18.05
CA PHE A 178 2.52 -6.17 16.66
C PHE A 178 3.22 -5.05 15.89
N ASN A 179 2.78 -3.80 16.07
CA ASN A 179 3.40 -2.63 15.46
C ASN A 179 4.89 -2.53 15.81
N LYS A 180 5.23 -2.66 17.10
CA LYS A 180 6.63 -2.66 17.56
C LYS A 180 7.45 -3.79 16.95
N GLY A 181 6.86 -4.98 16.80
CA GLY A 181 7.49 -6.08 16.09
C GLY A 181 7.78 -5.72 14.63
N MET A 182 6.79 -5.20 13.90
CA MET A 182 6.96 -4.79 12.51
C MET A 182 8.03 -3.71 12.32
N GLU A 183 8.11 -2.72 13.21
CA GLU A 183 9.17 -1.70 13.17
C GLU A 183 10.56 -2.32 13.37
N GLN A 184 10.67 -3.32 14.25
CA GLN A 184 11.91 -4.07 14.45
C GLN A 184 12.29 -4.91 13.22
N LEU A 185 11.32 -5.52 12.53
CA LEU A 185 11.57 -6.27 11.28
C LEU A 185 12.01 -5.35 10.13
N MET A 186 11.55 -4.11 10.13
CA MET A 186 11.88 -3.12 9.09
C MET A 186 13.12 -2.28 9.43
N GLY A 187 13.71 -2.47 10.61
CA GLY A 187 14.95 -1.82 11.03
C GLY A 187 14.84 -0.30 11.25
N VAL A 188 13.69 0.16 11.73
CA VAL A 188 13.41 1.59 11.89
C VAL A 188 14.38 2.26 12.88
N ASP A 189 14.74 1.58 13.98
CA ASP A 189 15.60 2.13 15.04
C ASP A 189 17.06 2.32 14.62
N GLN A 190 17.52 1.59 13.60
CA GLN A 190 18.90 1.66 13.10
C GLN A 190 19.07 2.69 12.00
N ALA A 191 17.97 3.14 11.39
CA ALA A 191 17.99 4.12 10.30
C ALA A 191 18.26 5.52 10.87
N LEU A 192 19.54 5.85 11.07
CA LEU A 192 20.01 7.21 11.33
C LEU A 192 19.81 8.14 10.12
N ASP A 193 19.47 7.58 8.96
CA ASP A 193 19.16 8.35 7.77
C ASP A 193 17.79 9.01 7.91
N THR A 194 17.82 10.33 8.00
CA THR A 194 16.63 11.16 7.92
C THR A 194 15.96 10.84 6.57
N LEU A 195 14.82 10.14 6.60
CA LEU A 195 14.00 9.86 5.43
C LEU A 195 13.67 11.19 4.75
N LYS A 196 14.48 11.57 3.76
CA LYS A 196 14.29 12.80 3.01
C LYS A 196 13.54 12.47 1.75
N GLU A 197 12.32 12.95 1.70
CA GLU A 197 11.50 12.91 0.50
C GLU A 197 11.20 14.32 0.00
N PRO A 198 10.94 14.48 -1.30
CA PRO A 198 10.42 15.74 -1.79
C PRO A 198 9.10 16.07 -1.09
N LEU A 199 8.86 17.35 -0.86
CA LEU A 199 7.60 17.80 -0.24
C LEU A 199 6.40 17.37 -1.09
N ILE A 200 6.58 17.35 -2.42
CA ILE A 200 5.60 16.97 -3.45
C ILE A 200 6.33 16.30 -4.61
N ASP A 201 5.74 15.21 -5.11
CA ASP A 201 6.16 14.58 -6.36
C ASP A 201 5.49 15.25 -7.56
N ILE A 202 6.27 15.98 -8.35
CA ILE A 202 5.75 16.72 -9.51
C ILE A 202 6.20 16.04 -10.79
N PHE A 203 5.22 15.54 -11.54
CA PHE A 203 5.43 14.95 -12.87
C PHE A 203 4.78 15.84 -13.93
N PRO A 204 5.50 16.84 -14.47
CA PRO A 204 4.97 17.66 -15.54
C PRO A 204 4.84 16.80 -16.80
N ALA A 205 3.75 16.95 -17.54
CA ALA A 205 3.57 16.26 -18.82
C ALA A 205 4.63 16.74 -19.82
N VAL A 206 5.73 16.01 -19.97
CA VAL A 206 6.79 16.33 -20.94
C VAL A 206 6.34 15.97 -22.36
N GLY A 207 6.52 16.91 -23.29
CA GLY A 207 6.22 16.70 -24.71
C GLY A 207 7.40 16.09 -25.45
N LYS A 208 7.37 16.16 -26.79
CA LYS A 208 8.52 15.80 -27.62
C LYS A 208 9.72 16.71 -27.30
N PRO A 209 10.97 16.20 -27.35
CA PRO A 209 12.15 17.04 -27.18
C PRO A 209 12.18 18.14 -28.25
N LYS A 210 12.50 19.37 -27.83
CA LYS A 210 12.66 20.53 -28.71
C LYS A 210 14.10 21.02 -28.64
N PHE A 211 14.69 21.31 -29.80
CA PHE A 211 16.01 21.92 -29.91
C PHE A 211 15.86 23.32 -30.52
N LYS A 212 16.50 24.33 -29.92
CA LYS A 212 16.50 25.72 -30.40
C LYS A 212 17.94 26.17 -30.56
N THR A 213 18.27 26.74 -31.71
CA THR A 213 19.58 27.37 -31.91
C THR A 213 19.62 28.72 -31.21
N LEU A 214 20.72 28.97 -30.51
CA LEU A 214 20.99 30.22 -29.79
C LEU A 214 22.35 30.76 -30.26
N LYS A 215 22.55 32.06 -30.08
CA LYS A 215 23.89 32.66 -30.29
C LYS A 215 24.85 32.11 -29.24
N GLU A 216 26.12 32.00 -29.60
CA GLU A 216 27.16 31.40 -28.75
C GLU A 216 27.28 32.09 -27.38
N ASP A 217 27.10 33.41 -27.33
CA ASP A 217 27.19 34.19 -26.09
C ASP A 217 25.85 34.31 -25.33
N ALA A 218 24.77 33.70 -25.82
CA ALA A 218 23.45 33.87 -25.21
C ALA A 218 23.23 32.91 -24.03
N SER A 219 22.91 33.46 -22.86
CA SER A 219 22.50 32.65 -21.69
C SER A 219 21.08 32.11 -21.85
N PHE A 220 20.88 30.82 -21.59
CA PHE A 220 19.57 30.18 -21.64
C PHE A 220 19.14 29.71 -20.25
N THR A 221 18.11 30.34 -19.69
CA THR A 221 17.61 30.02 -18.35
C THR A 221 16.42 29.04 -18.38
N PRO A 222 16.08 28.38 -17.26
CA PRO A 222 14.88 27.54 -17.18
C PRO A 222 13.57 28.29 -17.48
N LYS A 223 13.54 29.63 -17.30
CA LYS A 223 12.39 30.46 -17.66
C LYS A 223 12.25 30.56 -19.18
N ASP A 224 13.35 30.87 -19.87
CA ASP A 224 13.37 30.92 -21.34
C ASP A 224 13.02 29.56 -21.95
N ALA A 225 13.45 28.46 -21.30
CA ALA A 225 13.06 27.12 -21.69
C ALA A 225 11.55 26.88 -21.54
N ALA A 226 10.94 27.36 -20.45
CA ALA A 226 9.51 27.26 -20.23
C ALA A 226 8.73 28.04 -21.32
N ASP A 227 9.21 29.24 -21.68
CA ASP A 227 8.61 30.07 -22.74
C ASP A 227 8.67 29.37 -24.11
N VAL A 228 9.81 28.77 -24.47
CA VAL A 228 9.96 27.98 -25.72
C VAL A 228 9.04 26.75 -25.75
N LEU A 229 8.77 26.17 -24.58
CA LEU A 229 7.84 25.06 -24.44
C LEU A 229 6.38 25.52 -24.35
N GLY A 230 6.11 26.82 -24.15
CA GLY A 230 4.78 27.36 -23.92
C GLY A 230 4.20 26.93 -22.57
N ARG A 231 5.03 26.90 -21.52
CA ARG A 231 4.70 26.34 -20.19
C ARG A 231 5.07 27.31 -19.08
N ILE A 232 4.53 27.05 -17.89
CA ILE A 232 4.91 27.76 -16.67
C ILE A 232 6.32 27.25 -16.24
N PRO A 233 7.22 28.13 -15.75
CA PRO A 233 8.48 27.72 -15.17
C PRO A 233 8.29 26.70 -14.04
N PHE A 234 9.16 25.68 -13.98
CA PHE A 234 9.02 24.57 -13.03
C PHE A 234 8.91 25.04 -11.58
N LYS A 235 9.73 26.02 -11.14
CA LYS A 235 9.69 26.58 -9.79
C LYS A 235 8.34 27.21 -9.42
N ASP A 236 7.65 27.82 -10.39
CA ASP A 236 6.36 28.45 -10.14
C ASP A 236 5.23 27.42 -10.13
N LEU A 237 5.38 26.34 -10.91
CA LEU A 237 4.52 25.15 -10.82
C LEU A 237 4.63 24.52 -9.42
N GLU A 238 5.85 24.27 -8.94
CA GLU A 238 6.10 23.75 -7.58
C GLU A 238 5.39 24.57 -6.51
N ARG A 239 5.58 25.90 -6.53
CA ARG A 239 4.94 26.82 -5.57
C ARG A 239 3.43 26.76 -5.61
N ARG A 240 2.83 26.66 -6.81
CA ARG A 240 1.37 26.57 -6.98
C ARG A 240 0.82 25.27 -6.41
N VAL A 241 1.47 24.14 -6.68
CA VAL A 241 1.03 22.83 -6.16
C VAL A 241 1.19 22.76 -4.64
N ILE A 242 2.30 23.30 -4.12
CA ILE A 242 2.51 23.44 -2.67
C ILE A 242 1.42 24.29 -2.00
N ALA A 243 1.01 25.39 -2.65
CA ALA A 243 -0.04 26.25 -2.13
C ALA A 243 -1.43 25.59 -2.18
N SER A 244 -1.75 24.84 -3.26
CA SER A 244 -3.04 24.16 -3.38
C SER A 244 -3.21 23.05 -2.34
N GLU A 245 -2.19 22.23 -2.13
CA GLU A 245 -2.27 21.13 -1.15
C GLU A 245 -2.43 21.66 0.30
N GLN A 246 -1.75 22.75 0.65
CA GLN A 246 -1.86 23.36 1.97
C GLN A 246 -3.27 23.82 2.33
N ALA A 247 -4.04 24.30 1.34
CA ALA A 247 -5.38 24.84 1.58
C ALA A 247 -6.43 23.76 1.87
N GLU A 248 -6.15 22.49 1.55
CA GLU A 248 -7.14 21.42 1.58
C GLU A 248 -7.22 20.70 2.93
N PHE A 249 -6.22 20.85 3.81
CA PHE A 249 -6.14 20.01 5.01
C PHE A 249 -6.95 20.55 6.19
N THR A 250 -7.91 19.75 6.65
CA THR A 250 -8.62 19.90 7.93
C THR A 250 -8.70 18.55 8.61
N LEU A 251 -8.43 18.49 9.93
CA LEU A 251 -8.62 17.25 10.67
C LEU A 251 -10.09 16.79 10.57
N PRO A 252 -10.35 15.48 10.36
CA PRO A 252 -11.69 14.94 10.51
C PRO A 252 -12.16 15.24 11.93
N THR A 253 -13.18 16.08 12.07
CA THR A 253 -13.85 16.29 13.36
C THR A 253 -14.38 14.94 13.82
N PRO A 254 -14.13 14.50 15.07
CA PRO A 254 -14.74 13.29 15.59
C PRO A 254 -16.23 13.46 15.41
N SER A 255 -16.84 12.57 14.63
CA SER A 255 -18.26 12.65 14.33
C SER A 255 -19.01 12.72 15.66
N ALA A 256 -19.72 13.84 15.87
CA ALA A 256 -20.92 13.82 16.69
C ALA A 256 -21.74 12.58 16.29
N PRO A 257 -22.39 11.89 17.23
CA PRO A 257 -23.09 10.64 16.94
C PRO A 257 -23.96 10.86 15.72
N LEU A 258 -23.74 10.06 14.69
CA LEU A 258 -24.59 10.01 13.51
C LEU A 258 -26.02 9.82 14.02
N ASP A 259 -26.82 10.88 13.99
CA ASP A 259 -28.26 10.78 14.12
C ASP A 259 -28.72 9.74 13.10
N SER A 260 -29.26 8.65 13.62
CA SER A 260 -29.77 7.50 12.89
C SER A 260 -31.09 7.83 12.19
N SER A 261 -31.12 8.90 11.38
CA SER A 261 -32.35 9.35 10.72
C SER A 261 -32.12 9.85 9.30
N VAL A 262 -31.32 9.14 8.49
CA VAL A 262 -31.55 9.09 7.04
C VAL A 262 -31.37 7.64 6.58
N VAL A 263 -32.39 6.83 6.87
CA VAL A 263 -32.58 5.51 6.26
C VAL A 263 -32.97 5.74 4.79
N ASN A 264 -31.99 5.91 3.92
CA ASN A 264 -32.18 5.63 2.50
C ASN A 264 -32.05 4.12 2.31
N ASN A 265 -33.20 3.45 2.28
CA ASN A 265 -33.33 2.03 1.95
C ASN A 265 -32.79 1.74 0.54
N LYS A 266 -31.49 1.46 0.44
CA LYS A 266 -30.94 0.70 -0.68
C LYS A 266 -30.36 -0.58 -0.11
N THR A 267 -31.16 -1.64 -0.18
CA THR A 267 -30.81 -2.99 0.22
C THR A 267 -29.63 -3.50 -0.62
N THR A 268 -28.41 -3.24 -0.17
CA THR A 268 -27.23 -3.94 -0.71
C THR A 268 -27.30 -5.38 -0.22
N LYS A 269 -27.84 -6.26 -1.07
CA LYS A 269 -27.83 -7.71 -0.87
C LYS A 269 -26.38 -8.13 -0.59
N ARG A 270 -26.10 -8.63 0.62
CA ARG A 270 -24.85 -9.32 0.91
C ARG A 270 -24.85 -10.61 0.09
N SER A 271 -24.15 -10.62 -1.04
CA SER A 271 -23.94 -11.84 -1.81
C SER A 271 -23.04 -12.78 -1.00
N LYS A 272 -23.64 -13.85 -0.46
CA LYS A 272 -22.91 -14.95 0.14
C LYS A 272 -22.31 -15.76 -1.02
N PHE A 273 -21.02 -15.60 -1.27
CA PHE A 273 -20.33 -16.45 -2.25
C PHE A 273 -20.25 -17.87 -1.69
N VAL A 274 -20.94 -18.80 -2.37
CA VAL A 274 -20.82 -20.24 -2.17
C VAL A 274 -20.19 -20.78 -3.44
N ILE A 275 -19.03 -21.42 -3.30
CA ILE A 275 -18.36 -22.10 -4.41
C ILE A 275 -18.99 -23.49 -4.48
N VAL A 276 -19.69 -23.78 -5.57
CA VAL A 276 -20.19 -25.12 -5.89
C VAL A 276 -19.33 -25.67 -7.01
N ASP A 277 -18.77 -26.86 -6.81
CA ASP A 277 -17.96 -27.57 -7.80
C ASP A 277 -18.89 -28.16 -8.88
N THR A 278 -18.69 -27.78 -10.13
CA THR A 278 -19.53 -28.21 -11.26
C THR A 278 -18.75 -29.09 -12.25
N SER A 279 -17.93 -30.01 -11.74
CA SER A 279 -17.39 -31.08 -12.58
C SER A 279 -18.44 -32.18 -12.76
N SER A 280 -19.02 -32.26 -13.96
CA SER A 280 -19.68 -33.45 -14.50
C SER A 280 -18.77 -34.13 -15.52
#